data_AF-A0A4S8V6Z1-F1
#
_entry.id   AF-A0A4S8V6Z1-F1
#
_cell.length_a   1.000
_cell.length_b   1.000
_cell.length_c   1.000
_cell.angle_alpha   90.00
_cell.angle_beta   90.00
_cell.angle_gamma   90.00
#
_symmetry.space_group_name_H-M   'P 1'
#
loop_
_entity.id
_entity.type
_entity.pdbx_description
1 polymer ?
#
loop_
_entity_poly.entity_id
_entity_poly.type
_entity_poly.pdbx_seq_one_letter_code
_entity_poly.pdbx_strand_id
1 'polypeptide(L)'
;MRPMEPWYRNWTGRSERLDANHFILSGNAQKTAEGLLKITELPPKRWPRDFKKVLERHISEATSAIKSYTQIASPNGIDFEITLKDKQMDVAPQRSLEEELGLHHIMTTENLIVLDADGQTQQYHTELDMLEEFYLLRFQAYQTRKQHLLKTIQKELTQWTDQFRFANMILNGELDISQEETSLAEQLHQRGFASIKDHNDGNTTTKKRKRNASEVDIALAGYGYLFNMAVSSMTRKALNELESQIASKRVKMDKIQETTIQEMWEADLREFLVEWDTQLQKPPVQEGCVRCGGQGCQ
;
A
#
# COMPACT_ATOMS: atom_id res chain seq x y z
N MET A 1 10.95 8.86 -17.18
CA MET A 1 9.97 7.76 -17.05
C MET A 1 9.68 7.17 -18.43
N ARG A 2 9.23 5.92 -18.53
CA ARG A 2 8.80 5.33 -19.81
C ARG A 2 7.27 5.42 -19.92
N PRO A 3 6.70 5.66 -21.12
CA PRO A 3 5.25 5.61 -21.30
C PRO A 3 4.70 4.28 -20.81
N MET A 4 3.53 4.33 -20.16
CA MET A 4 2.89 3.12 -19.64
C MET A 4 1.72 2.74 -20.54
N GLU A 5 1.39 1.45 -20.55
CA GLU A 5 0.23 0.93 -21.25
C GLU A 5 -0.76 0.36 -20.24
N PRO A 6 -2.07 0.48 -20.52
CA PRO A 6 -3.09 -0.13 -19.69
C PRO A 6 -2.86 -1.63 -19.56
N TRP A 7 -2.86 -2.10 -18.31
CA TRP A 7 -2.62 -3.50 -17.99
C TRP A 7 -3.62 -3.97 -16.93
N TYR A 8 -4.10 -5.21 -17.10
CA TYR A 8 -5.06 -5.83 -16.20
C TYR A 8 -4.48 -7.14 -15.67
N ARG A 9 -4.57 -7.35 -14.36
CA ARG A 9 -4.10 -8.57 -13.71
C ARG A 9 -4.84 -9.79 -14.25
N ASN A 10 -4.09 -10.84 -14.58
CA ASN A 10 -4.57 -12.11 -15.15
C ASN A 10 -5.19 -12.02 -16.55
N TRP A 11 -5.23 -10.84 -17.16
CA TRP A 11 -5.69 -10.70 -18.53
C TRP A 11 -4.53 -11.02 -19.47
N THR A 12 -4.78 -11.92 -20.42
CA THR A 12 -3.76 -12.44 -21.35
C THR A 12 -3.84 -11.84 -22.75
N GLY A 13 -4.74 -10.87 -22.94
CA GLY A 13 -4.92 -10.17 -24.21
C GLY A 13 -3.79 -9.19 -24.52
N ARG A 14 -3.97 -8.42 -25.60
CA ARG A 14 -2.97 -7.47 -26.10
C ARG A 14 -3.44 -6.02 -25.92
N SER A 15 -2.59 -5.21 -25.30
CA SER A 15 -2.75 -3.75 -25.24
C SER A 15 -1.88 -3.12 -26.33
N GLU A 16 -2.43 -2.20 -27.12
CA GLU A 16 -1.69 -1.45 -28.14
C GLU A 16 -2.08 0.03 -28.07
N ARG A 17 -1.08 0.92 -28.10
CA ARG A 17 -1.30 2.36 -28.18
C ARG A 17 -1.62 2.76 -29.63
N LEU A 18 -2.78 3.38 -29.84
CA LEU A 18 -3.18 3.94 -31.14
C LEU A 18 -2.62 5.36 -31.33
N ASP A 19 -2.85 6.20 -30.32
CA ASP A 19 -2.39 7.58 -30.28
C ASP A 19 -2.06 7.99 -28.84
N ALA A 20 -1.97 9.30 -28.56
CA ALA A 20 -1.65 9.80 -27.23
C ALA A 20 -2.65 9.33 -26.15
N ASN A 21 -3.95 9.28 -26.49
CA ASN A 21 -5.05 9.08 -25.54
C ASN A 21 -5.89 7.83 -25.83
N HIS A 22 -5.62 7.10 -26.93
CA HIS A 22 -6.39 5.93 -27.33
C HIS A 22 -5.56 4.66 -27.30
N PHE A 23 -6.16 3.61 -26.76
CA PHE A 23 -5.59 2.26 -26.69
C PHE A 23 -6.58 1.24 -27.24
N ILE A 24 -6.07 0.24 -27.96
CA ILE A 24 -6.85 -0.96 -28.29
C ILE A 24 -6.49 -2.05 -27.30
N LEU A 25 -7.52 -2.59 -26.65
CA LEU A 25 -7.45 -3.77 -25.81
C LEU A 25 -8.08 -4.94 -26.57
N SER A 26 -7.26 -5.88 -27.03
CA SER A 26 -7.69 -7.01 -27.84
C SER A 26 -7.72 -8.29 -27.02
N GLY A 27 -8.79 -9.07 -27.20
CA GLY A 27 -8.84 -10.45 -26.73
C GLY A 27 -7.90 -11.35 -27.55
N ASN A 28 -7.86 -12.64 -27.21
CA ASN A 28 -7.06 -13.62 -27.91
C ASN A 28 -7.94 -14.51 -28.78
N ALA A 29 -7.79 -14.38 -30.10
CA ALA A 29 -8.42 -15.24 -31.10
C ALA A 29 -7.35 -15.94 -31.94
N GLN A 30 -7.49 -17.25 -32.13
CA GLN A 30 -6.58 -18.07 -32.92
C GLN A 30 -7.37 -18.99 -33.83
N LYS A 31 -7.05 -18.97 -35.13
CA LYS A 31 -7.61 -19.91 -36.08
C LYS A 31 -6.85 -21.23 -36.01
N THR A 32 -7.58 -22.33 -35.90
CA THR A 32 -7.04 -23.69 -35.93
C THR A 32 -6.97 -24.22 -37.36
N ALA A 33 -6.14 -25.24 -37.60
CA ALA A 33 -6.02 -25.90 -38.90
C ALA A 33 -7.33 -26.55 -39.38
N GLU A 34 -8.25 -26.85 -38.47
CA GLU A 34 -9.55 -27.49 -38.75
C GLU A 34 -10.63 -26.49 -39.19
N GLY A 35 -10.30 -25.19 -39.25
CA GLY A 35 -11.24 -24.12 -39.60
C GLY A 35 -12.09 -23.63 -38.44
N LEU A 36 -11.70 -23.93 -37.19
CA LEU A 36 -12.33 -23.39 -35.99
C LEU A 36 -11.60 -22.12 -35.55
N LEU A 37 -12.36 -21.11 -35.11
CA LEU A 37 -11.81 -19.94 -34.44
C LEU A 37 -11.90 -20.14 -32.93
N LYS A 38 -10.75 -20.25 -32.28
CA LYS A 38 -10.63 -20.44 -30.84
C LYS A 38 -10.44 -19.10 -30.14
N ILE A 39 -11.30 -18.78 -29.19
CA ILE A 39 -11.23 -17.56 -28.38
C ILE A 39 -10.94 -17.93 -26.94
N THR A 40 -9.80 -17.44 -26.45
CA THR A 40 -9.26 -17.79 -25.12
C THR A 40 -9.26 -16.61 -24.15
N GLU A 41 -9.48 -15.40 -24.65
CA GLU A 41 -9.53 -14.20 -23.83
C GLU A 41 -10.45 -13.16 -24.46
N LEU A 42 -11.24 -12.46 -23.64
CA LEU A 42 -12.06 -11.33 -24.08
C LEU A 42 -11.40 -10.01 -23.69
N PRO A 43 -11.71 -8.90 -24.39
CA PRO A 43 -11.31 -7.58 -23.94
C PRO A 43 -11.81 -7.28 -22.52
N PRO A 44 -11.09 -6.45 -21.75
CA PRO A 44 -11.54 -6.01 -20.43
C PRO A 44 -12.94 -5.39 -20.51
N LYS A 45 -13.71 -5.55 -19.43
CA LYS A 45 -15.13 -5.15 -19.32
C LYS A 45 -16.12 -5.94 -20.20
N ARG A 46 -15.68 -6.99 -20.91
CA ARG A 46 -16.58 -7.88 -21.66
C ARG A 46 -16.80 -9.20 -20.93
N TRP A 47 -18.05 -9.50 -20.61
CA TRP A 47 -18.41 -10.73 -19.89
C TRP A 47 -18.72 -11.89 -20.84
N PRO A 48 -18.40 -13.14 -20.47
CA PRO A 48 -18.71 -14.32 -21.29
C PRO A 48 -20.19 -14.45 -21.64
N ARG A 49 -21.08 -14.06 -20.72
CA ARG A 49 -22.54 -14.09 -20.94
C ARG A 49 -22.98 -13.13 -22.05
N ASP A 50 -22.41 -11.93 -22.08
CA ASP A 50 -22.75 -10.93 -23.10
C ASP A 50 -22.15 -11.32 -24.45
N PHE A 51 -20.95 -11.92 -24.42
CA PHE A 51 -20.34 -12.49 -25.62
C PHE A 51 -21.17 -13.61 -26.25
N LYS A 52 -21.75 -14.53 -25.46
CA LYS A 52 -22.67 -15.56 -25.96
C LYS A 52 -23.86 -14.99 -26.70
N LYS A 53 -24.50 -13.94 -26.16
CA LYS A 53 -25.63 -13.28 -26.83
C LYS A 53 -25.24 -12.72 -28.21
N VAL A 54 -24.02 -12.18 -28.31
CA VAL A 54 -23.47 -11.69 -29.58
C VAL A 54 -23.28 -12.86 -30.56
N LEU A 55 -22.73 -13.99 -30.10
CA LEU A 55 -22.61 -15.20 -30.93
C LEU A 55 -23.97 -15.73 -31.40
N GLU A 56 -24.96 -15.81 -30.51
CA GLU A 56 -26.32 -16.27 -30.83
C GLU A 56 -27.03 -15.37 -31.84
N ARG A 57 -26.83 -14.05 -31.73
CA ARG A 57 -27.32 -13.09 -32.71
C ARG A 57 -26.71 -13.36 -34.09
N HIS A 58 -25.38 -13.46 -34.15
CA HIS A 58 -24.65 -13.73 -35.39
C HIS A 58 -25.05 -15.07 -36.03
N ILE A 59 -25.24 -16.14 -35.25
CA ILE A 59 -25.69 -17.45 -35.79
C ILE A 59 -27.08 -17.36 -36.42
N SER A 60 -27.94 -16.50 -35.88
CA SER A 60 -29.30 -16.30 -36.41
C SER A 60 -29.32 -15.49 -37.71
N GLU A 61 -28.24 -14.76 -38.01
CA GLU A 61 -28.10 -13.96 -39.22
C GLU A 61 -27.60 -14.84 -40.39
N ALA A 62 -28.38 -14.91 -41.47
CA ALA A 62 -28.07 -15.76 -42.63
C ALA A 62 -26.72 -15.42 -43.28
N THR A 63 -26.35 -14.13 -43.23
CA THR A 63 -25.11 -13.55 -43.77
C THR A 63 -23.88 -13.78 -42.90
N SER A 64 -24.03 -14.23 -41.66
CA SER A 64 -22.88 -14.40 -40.76
C SER A 64 -21.98 -15.56 -41.20
N ALA A 65 -20.66 -15.39 -41.03
CA ALA A 65 -19.67 -16.44 -41.23
C ALA A 65 -19.73 -17.56 -40.17
N ILE A 66 -20.51 -17.38 -39.10
CA ILE A 66 -20.56 -18.28 -37.95
C ILE A 66 -21.66 -19.34 -38.15
N LYS A 67 -21.32 -20.62 -37.91
CA LYS A 67 -22.25 -21.75 -37.98
C LYS A 67 -22.76 -22.17 -36.59
N SER A 68 -21.85 -22.32 -35.64
CA SER A 68 -22.14 -22.76 -34.27
C SER A 68 -20.99 -22.38 -33.34
N TYR A 69 -21.22 -22.42 -32.03
CA TYR A 69 -20.15 -22.30 -31.04
C TYR A 69 -20.26 -23.42 -29.99
N THR A 70 -19.14 -23.74 -29.36
CA THR A 70 -19.09 -24.61 -28.18
C THR A 70 -18.28 -23.89 -27.10
N GLN A 71 -18.77 -23.87 -25.87
CA GLN A 71 -18.03 -23.33 -24.74
C GLN A 71 -17.43 -24.48 -23.95
N ILE A 72 -16.11 -24.44 -23.76
CA ILE A 72 -15.36 -25.43 -22.99
C ILE A 72 -15.16 -24.88 -21.57
N ALA A 73 -15.29 -25.74 -20.57
CA ALA A 73 -14.98 -25.37 -19.19
C ALA A 73 -13.47 -25.12 -19.05
N SER A 74 -13.10 -23.90 -18.67
CA SER A 74 -11.71 -23.50 -18.43
C SER A 74 -11.55 -23.12 -16.95
N PRO A 75 -10.53 -23.63 -16.24
CA PRO A 75 -10.34 -23.34 -14.82
C PRO A 75 -9.97 -21.87 -14.55
N ASN A 76 -9.29 -21.19 -15.48
CA ASN A 76 -8.70 -19.86 -15.25
C ASN A 76 -9.08 -18.81 -16.33
N GLY A 77 -10.24 -18.95 -16.97
CA GLY A 77 -10.65 -17.97 -17.99
C GLY A 77 -11.82 -18.45 -18.82
N ILE A 78 -11.74 -18.22 -20.12
CA ILE A 78 -12.75 -18.63 -21.09
C ILE A 78 -12.13 -19.51 -22.17
N ASP A 79 -12.95 -20.38 -22.75
CA ASP A 79 -12.58 -21.11 -23.94
C ASP A 79 -13.84 -21.28 -24.81
N PHE A 80 -13.85 -20.61 -25.96
CA PHE A 80 -14.91 -20.70 -26.96
C PHE A 80 -14.33 -21.21 -28.27
N GLU A 81 -14.93 -22.27 -28.80
CA GLU A 81 -14.64 -22.78 -30.13
C GLU A 81 -15.78 -22.41 -31.06
N ILE A 82 -15.49 -21.59 -32.07
CA ILE A 82 -16.45 -21.11 -33.05
C ILE A 82 -16.23 -21.86 -34.37
N THR A 83 -17.27 -22.55 -34.83
CA THR A 83 -17.28 -23.23 -36.13
C THR A 83 -17.71 -22.25 -37.20
N LEU A 84 -16.84 -22.00 -38.18
CA LEU A 84 -17.12 -21.13 -39.32
C LEU A 84 -17.81 -21.91 -40.45
N LYS A 85 -18.61 -21.21 -41.26
CA LYS A 85 -19.24 -21.77 -42.47
C LYS A 85 -18.20 -22.03 -43.57
N ASP A 86 -17.21 -21.15 -43.70
CA ASP A 86 -16.07 -21.30 -44.58
C ASP A 86 -14.81 -21.68 -43.80
N LYS A 87 -14.21 -22.82 -44.14
CA LYS A 87 -13.00 -23.33 -43.50
C LYS A 87 -11.74 -22.60 -43.97
N GLN A 88 -11.76 -22.02 -45.17
CA GLN A 88 -10.62 -21.32 -45.78
C GLN A 88 -10.76 -19.79 -45.71
N MET A 89 -11.15 -19.27 -44.54
CA MET A 89 -11.14 -17.84 -44.29
C MET A 89 -9.69 -17.28 -44.24
N ASP A 90 -9.36 -16.32 -45.11
CA ASP A 90 -8.09 -15.59 -45.12
C ASP A 90 -7.93 -14.64 -43.91
N VAL A 91 -6.73 -14.06 -43.74
CA VAL A 91 -6.39 -13.17 -42.60
C VAL A 91 -7.21 -11.87 -42.57
N ALA A 92 -7.52 -11.29 -43.73
CA ALA A 92 -8.33 -10.06 -43.82
C ALA A 92 -9.78 -10.26 -43.34
N PRO A 93 -10.53 -11.29 -43.79
CA PRO A 93 -11.86 -11.57 -43.25
C PRO A 93 -11.82 -12.02 -41.78
N GLN A 94 -10.71 -12.59 -41.28
CA GLN A 94 -10.56 -12.87 -39.85
C GLN A 94 -10.60 -11.59 -39.01
N ARG A 95 -9.85 -10.54 -39.38
CA ARG A 95 -9.86 -9.27 -38.63
C ARG A 95 -11.25 -8.63 -38.60
N SER A 96 -11.95 -8.62 -39.73
CA SER A 96 -13.34 -8.15 -39.81
C SER A 96 -14.25 -8.94 -38.87
N LEU A 97 -14.08 -10.26 -38.81
CA LEU A 97 -14.85 -11.10 -37.91
C LEU A 97 -14.54 -10.82 -36.42
N GLU A 98 -13.27 -10.59 -36.07
CA GLU A 98 -12.86 -10.22 -34.70
C GLU A 98 -13.48 -8.88 -34.27
N GLU A 99 -13.56 -7.90 -35.19
CA GLU A 99 -14.26 -6.63 -34.99
C GLU A 99 -15.78 -6.83 -34.80
N GLU A 100 -16.43 -7.61 -35.67
CA GLU A 100 -17.86 -7.94 -35.59
C GLU A 100 -18.24 -8.70 -34.30
N LEU A 101 -17.32 -9.54 -33.81
CA LEU A 101 -17.43 -10.25 -32.56
C LEU A 101 -17.13 -9.36 -31.34
N GLY A 102 -16.62 -8.16 -31.56
CA GLY A 102 -16.25 -7.20 -30.52
C GLY A 102 -15.10 -7.68 -29.65
N LEU A 103 -14.09 -8.29 -30.28
CA LEU A 103 -12.85 -8.74 -29.65
C LEU A 103 -11.80 -7.62 -29.53
N HIS A 104 -12.14 -6.41 -29.94
CA HIS A 104 -11.37 -5.20 -29.72
C HIS A 104 -12.20 -4.20 -28.91
N HIS A 105 -11.59 -3.63 -27.87
CA HIS A 105 -12.17 -2.56 -27.08
C HIS A 105 -11.26 -1.33 -27.14
N ILE A 106 -11.77 -0.23 -27.67
CA ILE A 106 -11.06 1.05 -27.66
C ILE A 106 -11.24 1.69 -26.28
N MET A 107 -10.13 1.97 -25.60
CA MET A 107 -10.11 2.71 -24.35
C MET A 107 -9.54 4.11 -24.59
N THR A 108 -10.26 5.12 -24.11
CA THR A 108 -9.90 6.54 -24.21
C THR A 108 -9.48 7.07 -22.84
N THR A 109 -8.39 7.84 -22.80
CA THR A 109 -7.82 8.45 -21.59
C THR A 109 -7.83 9.99 -21.64
N GLU A 110 -8.79 10.59 -22.35
CA GLU A 110 -8.90 12.05 -22.50
C GLU A 110 -9.25 12.79 -21.20
N ASN A 111 -10.00 12.14 -20.30
CA ASN A 111 -10.53 12.77 -19.08
C ASN A 111 -9.90 12.14 -17.83
N LEU A 112 -8.64 12.48 -17.55
CA LEU A 112 -7.94 12.09 -16.32
C LEU A 112 -8.13 13.16 -15.25
N ILE A 113 -9.27 13.10 -14.55
CA ILE A 113 -9.64 14.08 -13.52
C ILE A 113 -9.58 13.39 -12.15
N VAL A 114 -8.72 13.86 -11.27
CA VAL A 114 -8.56 13.34 -9.90
C VAL A 114 -8.45 14.47 -8.88
N LEU A 115 -8.62 14.12 -7.61
CA LEU A 115 -8.41 15.06 -6.50
C LEU A 115 -6.93 15.10 -6.14
N ASP A 116 -6.39 16.30 -5.98
CA ASP A 116 -5.02 16.52 -5.52
C ASP A 116 -4.88 16.34 -3.99
N ALA A 117 -3.69 16.59 -3.47
CA ALA A 117 -3.38 16.50 -2.04
C ALA A 117 -4.19 17.47 -1.16
N ASP A 118 -4.65 18.59 -1.71
CA ASP A 118 -5.47 19.60 -1.04
C ASP A 118 -6.98 19.37 -1.25
N GLY A 119 -7.34 18.29 -1.95
CA GLY A 119 -8.71 17.92 -2.26
C GLY A 119 -9.35 18.76 -3.38
N GLN A 120 -8.55 19.45 -4.18
CA GLN A 120 -9.01 20.19 -5.36
C GLN A 120 -9.02 19.29 -6.60
N THR A 121 -9.93 19.57 -7.52
CA THR A 121 -10.04 18.83 -8.77
C THR A 121 -8.95 19.28 -9.74
N GLN A 122 -8.12 18.33 -10.18
CA GLN A 122 -7.05 18.55 -11.14
C GLN A 122 -7.24 17.64 -12.36
N GLN A 123 -7.05 18.21 -13.56
CA GLN A 123 -7.05 17.47 -14.82
C GLN A 123 -5.61 17.23 -15.30
N TYR A 124 -5.31 16.00 -15.65
CA TYR A 124 -3.99 15.56 -16.14
C TYR A 124 -4.06 15.23 -17.63
N HIS A 125 -2.96 15.46 -18.34
CA HIS A 125 -2.88 15.18 -19.78
C HIS A 125 -2.36 13.76 -20.02
N THR A 126 -1.41 13.31 -19.21
CA THR A 126 -0.81 11.98 -19.35
C THR A 126 -0.77 11.23 -18.02
N GLU A 127 -0.60 9.91 -18.11
CA GLU A 127 -0.36 9.04 -16.95
C GLU A 127 0.95 9.35 -16.23
N LEU A 128 1.91 9.94 -16.94
CA LEU A 128 3.22 10.31 -16.39
C LEU A 128 3.14 11.57 -15.53
N ASP A 129 2.28 12.53 -15.89
CA ASP A 129 2.05 13.74 -15.10
C ASP A 129 1.50 13.38 -13.71
N MET A 130 0.51 12.47 -13.67
CA MET A 130 -0.02 11.93 -12.40
C MET A 130 1.05 11.22 -11.59
N LEU A 131 1.92 10.45 -12.24
CA LEU A 131 2.99 9.71 -11.58
C LEU A 131 4.07 10.65 -11.01
N GLU A 132 4.37 11.75 -11.71
CA GLU A 132 5.33 12.76 -11.25
C GLU A 132 4.82 13.47 -9.98
N GLU A 133 3.56 13.91 -9.98
CA GLU A 133 2.95 14.53 -8.81
C GLU A 133 2.93 13.57 -7.62
N PHE A 134 2.49 12.32 -7.85
CA PHE A 134 2.53 11.28 -6.83
C PHE A 134 3.94 11.06 -6.28
N TYR A 135 4.96 11.04 -7.16
CA TYR A 135 6.34 10.84 -6.75
C TYR A 135 6.81 11.94 -5.80
N LEU A 136 6.57 13.21 -6.12
CA LEU A 136 6.96 14.35 -5.30
C LEU A 136 6.25 14.34 -3.94
N LEU A 137 4.94 14.12 -3.92
CA LEU A 137 4.15 14.02 -2.70
C LEU A 137 4.66 12.89 -1.80
N ARG A 138 4.90 11.71 -2.40
CA ARG A 138 5.37 10.54 -1.66
C ARG A 138 6.79 10.74 -1.14
N PHE A 139 7.66 11.39 -1.90
CA PHE A 139 9.02 11.73 -1.46
C PHE A 139 9.01 12.65 -0.23
N GLN A 140 8.17 13.69 -0.22
CA GLN A 140 7.96 14.56 0.94
C GLN A 140 7.37 13.80 2.14
N ALA A 141 6.45 12.86 1.91
CA ALA A 141 5.92 12.01 2.96
C ALA A 141 7.02 11.13 3.59
N TYR A 142 7.96 10.61 2.80
CA TYR A 142 9.12 9.88 3.34
C TYR A 142 10.08 10.77 4.14
N GLN A 143 10.28 12.02 3.75
CA GLN A 143 11.03 12.99 4.54
C GLN A 143 10.39 13.18 5.93
N THR A 144 9.08 13.43 5.95
CA THR A 144 8.31 13.57 7.18
C THR A 144 8.37 12.30 8.03
N ARG A 145 8.25 11.11 7.41
CA ARG A 145 8.40 9.80 8.08
C ARG A 145 9.78 9.67 8.72
N LYS A 146 10.87 9.95 8.00
CA LYS A 146 12.25 9.86 8.54
C LYS A 146 12.43 10.79 9.72
N GLN A 147 11.98 12.04 9.61
CA GLN A 147 12.05 13.02 10.71
C GLN A 147 11.25 12.55 11.93
N HIS A 148 10.05 12.01 11.72
CA HIS A 148 9.24 11.46 12.81
C HIS A 148 9.94 10.28 13.49
N LEU A 149 10.47 9.32 12.73
CA LEU A 149 11.21 8.17 13.26
C LEU A 149 12.40 8.60 14.11
N LEU A 150 13.20 9.55 13.61
CA LEU A 150 14.34 10.09 14.35
C LEU A 150 13.89 10.81 15.64
N LYS A 151 12.82 11.63 15.57
CA LYS A 151 12.27 12.29 16.77
C LYS A 151 11.75 11.29 17.81
N THR A 152 11.06 10.24 17.38
CA THR A 152 10.57 9.18 18.28
C THR A 152 11.72 8.46 18.96
N ILE A 153 12.72 8.00 18.19
CA ILE A 153 13.88 7.29 18.73
C ILE A 153 14.69 8.21 19.64
N GLN A 154 14.90 9.47 19.26
CA GLN A 154 15.60 10.45 20.08
C GLN A 154 14.87 10.68 21.41
N LYS A 155 13.53 10.81 21.40
CA LYS A 155 12.74 10.97 22.62
C LYS A 155 12.91 9.76 23.54
N GLU A 156 12.79 8.55 23.00
CA GLU A 156 12.96 7.31 23.77
C GLU A 156 14.40 7.17 24.31
N LEU A 157 15.41 7.51 23.51
CA LEU A 157 16.81 7.50 23.95
C LEU A 157 17.06 8.50 25.08
N THR A 158 16.51 9.70 24.99
CA THR A 158 16.59 10.68 26.08
C THR A 158 15.92 10.14 27.34
N GLN A 159 14.71 9.58 27.23
CA GLN A 159 14.00 8.96 28.35
C GLN A 159 14.84 7.86 29.00
N TRP A 160 15.34 6.90 28.23
CA TRP A 160 16.13 5.78 28.76
C TRP A 160 17.46 6.21 29.34
N THR A 161 18.13 7.19 28.71
CA THR A 161 19.39 7.74 29.21
C THR A 161 19.17 8.43 30.55
N ASP A 162 18.11 9.22 30.69
CA ASP A 162 17.77 9.89 31.93
C ASP A 162 17.31 8.89 33.00
N GLN A 163 16.52 7.87 32.65
CA GLN A 163 16.16 6.77 33.56
C GLN A 163 17.40 6.02 34.07
N PHE A 164 18.35 5.71 33.20
CA PHE A 164 19.60 5.07 33.57
C PHE A 164 20.44 5.97 34.50
N ARG A 165 20.60 7.26 34.15
CA ARG A 165 21.32 8.24 34.98
C ARG A 165 20.69 8.37 36.36
N PHE A 166 19.36 8.53 36.42
CA PHE A 166 18.61 8.67 37.65
C PHE A 166 18.80 7.46 38.58
N ALA A 167 18.57 6.25 38.08
CA ALA A 167 18.73 5.04 38.86
C ALA A 167 20.18 4.78 39.29
N ASN A 168 21.17 5.09 38.44
CA ASN A 168 22.58 4.96 38.79
C ASN A 168 22.98 5.94 39.91
N MET A 169 22.47 7.17 39.88
CA MET A 169 22.70 8.16 40.94
C MET A 169 22.08 7.74 42.28
N ILE A 170 20.89 7.15 42.27
CA ILE A 170 20.26 6.60 43.48
C ILE A 170 21.11 5.46 44.06
N LEU A 171 21.58 4.54 43.22
CA LEU A 171 22.44 3.43 43.66
C LEU A 171 23.78 3.88 44.24
N ASN A 172 24.34 4.98 43.71
CA ASN A 172 25.59 5.55 44.19
C ASN A 172 25.40 6.46 45.43
N GLY A 173 24.16 6.70 45.87
CA GLY A 173 23.85 7.58 46.99
C GLY A 173 24.03 9.07 46.69
N GLU A 174 24.10 9.45 45.40
CA GLU A 174 24.24 10.85 44.95
C GLU A 174 22.91 11.61 44.94
N LEU A 175 21.80 10.86 44.97
CA LEU A 175 20.45 11.38 44.90
C LEU A 175 19.60 10.72 45.99
N ASP A 176 19.01 11.55 46.85
CA ASP A 176 18.17 11.11 47.96
C ASP A 176 16.69 11.25 47.60
N ILE A 177 16.01 10.12 47.41
CA ILE A 177 14.58 10.04 47.09
C ILE A 177 13.66 10.29 48.29
N SER A 178 14.20 10.48 49.49
CA SER A 178 13.41 10.81 50.69
C SER A 178 12.98 12.29 50.75
N GLN A 179 13.53 13.14 49.89
CA GLN A 179 13.23 14.57 49.80
C GLN A 179 11.88 14.84 49.10
N GLU A 180 11.34 16.04 49.28
CA GLU A 180 10.14 16.46 48.55
C GLU A 180 10.38 16.46 47.03
N GLU A 181 9.37 16.02 46.26
CA GLU A 181 9.44 15.91 44.79
C GLU A 181 9.79 17.23 44.11
N THR A 182 9.40 18.36 44.70
CA THR A 182 9.70 19.72 44.22
C THR A 182 11.19 20.01 44.25
N SER A 183 11.85 19.76 45.38
CA SER A 183 13.31 19.86 45.53
C SER A 183 14.05 18.90 44.59
N LEU A 184 13.51 17.69 44.43
CA LEU A 184 14.09 16.69 43.54
C LEU A 184 14.01 17.13 42.07
N ALA A 185 12.87 17.68 41.65
CA ALA A 185 12.68 18.21 40.29
C ALA A 185 13.62 19.39 39.99
N GLU A 186 13.88 20.28 40.96
CA GLU A 186 14.86 21.36 40.83
C GLU A 186 16.28 20.81 40.65
N GLN A 187 16.67 19.81 41.44
CA GLN A 187 17.97 19.15 41.31
C GLN A 187 18.14 18.45 39.96
N LEU A 188 17.10 17.78 39.47
CA LEU A 188 17.10 17.15 38.14
C LEU A 188 17.24 18.19 37.04
N HIS A 189 16.55 19.33 37.17
CA HIS A 189 16.68 20.44 36.24
C HIS A 189 18.11 21.01 36.21
N GLN A 190 18.70 21.27 37.38
CA GLN A 190 20.07 21.77 37.51
C GLN A 190 21.11 20.79 36.95
N ARG A 191 20.84 19.48 37.01
CA ARG A 191 21.70 18.42 36.47
C ARG A 191 21.41 18.07 35.00
N GLY A 192 20.55 18.85 34.34
CA GLY A 192 20.30 18.75 32.90
C GLY A 192 19.49 17.52 32.48
N PHE A 193 18.59 17.03 33.33
CA PHE A 193 17.61 16.02 32.92
C PHE A 193 16.54 16.66 32.02
N ALA A 194 16.07 15.90 31.03
CA ALA A 194 15.05 16.39 30.12
C ALA A 194 13.68 16.39 30.80
N SER A 195 12.99 17.52 30.74
CA SER A 195 11.57 17.62 31.10
C SER A 195 10.73 17.09 29.93
N ILE A 196 10.13 15.92 30.11
CA ILE A 196 9.34 15.24 29.09
C ILE A 196 7.90 15.18 29.56
N LYS A 197 7.07 16.04 28.98
CA LYS A 197 5.63 16.02 29.24
C LYS A 197 5.02 14.80 28.55
N ASP A 198 4.62 13.82 29.34
CA ASP A 198 3.84 12.70 28.83
C ASP A 198 2.40 13.16 28.57
N HIS A 199 2.05 13.24 27.28
CA HIS A 199 0.66 13.47 26.86
C HIS A 199 -0.25 12.26 27.12
N ASN A 200 0.31 11.12 27.54
CA ASN A 200 -0.41 9.87 27.81
C ASN A 200 -0.90 9.73 29.25
N ASP A 201 -0.74 10.75 30.10
CA ASP A 201 -1.34 10.73 31.41
C ASP A 201 -2.85 11.03 31.30
N GLY A 202 -3.61 9.99 30.93
CA GLY A 202 -5.07 9.94 30.82
C GLY A 202 -5.81 10.25 32.11
N ASN A 203 -5.10 10.71 33.15
CA ASN A 203 -5.65 11.24 34.39
C ASN A 203 -5.66 12.77 34.48
N THR A 204 -5.24 13.49 33.42
CA THR A 204 -5.64 14.91 33.26
C THR A 204 -7.06 14.99 32.72
N THR A 205 -7.98 14.67 33.63
CA THR A 205 -9.38 15.11 33.67
C THR A 205 -9.61 16.37 32.82
N THR A 206 -10.57 16.24 31.89
CA THR A 206 -11.47 17.29 31.39
C THR A 206 -10.93 18.73 31.41
N LYS A 207 -10.83 19.32 30.21
CA LYS A 207 -10.62 20.73 29.76
C LYS A 207 -11.18 21.91 30.62
N LYS A 208 -11.37 21.80 31.94
CA LYS A 208 -11.95 22.81 32.84
C LYS A 208 -11.03 23.30 33.97
N ARG A 209 -9.79 22.84 34.08
CA ARG A 209 -8.84 23.28 35.13
C ARG A 209 -7.49 23.83 34.61
N LYS A 210 -7.48 24.61 33.53
CA LYS A 210 -6.25 25.24 33.02
C LYS A 210 -6.31 26.77 33.09
N ARG A 211 -6.42 27.31 34.30
CA ARG A 211 -6.13 28.74 34.54
C ARG A 211 -5.14 29.04 35.67
N ASN A 212 -4.91 28.11 36.61
CA ASN A 212 -3.96 28.30 37.71
C ASN A 212 -3.12 27.03 37.97
N ALA A 213 -2.28 26.61 37.01
CA ALA A 213 -1.21 25.65 37.33
C ALA A 213 0.05 26.46 37.61
N SER A 214 0.69 26.26 38.76
CA SER A 214 1.93 26.95 39.10
C SER A 214 3.07 26.49 38.20
N GLU A 215 4.12 27.30 37.99
CA GLU A 215 5.31 26.88 37.22
C GLU A 215 5.95 25.61 37.81
N VAL A 216 5.82 25.42 39.13
CA VAL A 216 6.30 24.26 39.88
C VAL A 216 5.55 22.98 39.49
N ASP A 217 4.22 23.04 39.36
CA ASP A 217 3.41 21.88 38.93
C ASP A 217 3.76 21.43 37.51
N ILE A 218 4.14 22.37 36.65
CA ILE A 218 4.53 22.11 35.25
C ILE A 218 5.91 21.44 35.18
N ALA A 219 6.82 21.81 36.08
CA ALA A 219 8.14 21.19 36.20
C ALA A 219 8.04 19.76 36.76
N LEU A 220 7.22 19.56 37.81
CA LEU A 220 6.97 18.25 38.41
C LEU A 220 6.38 17.25 37.40
N ALA A 221 5.37 17.69 36.63
CA ALA A 221 4.74 16.88 35.59
C ALA A 221 5.69 16.46 34.46
N GLY A 222 6.81 17.17 34.28
CA GLY A 222 7.81 16.86 33.27
C GLY A 222 8.81 15.77 33.66
N TYR A 223 8.92 15.42 34.94
CA TYR A 223 9.83 14.36 35.44
C TYR A 223 9.08 13.12 35.93
N GLY A 224 7.76 13.05 35.74
CA GLY A 224 6.94 11.91 36.18
C GLY A 224 7.43 10.56 35.65
N TYR A 225 8.03 10.50 34.46
CA TYR A 225 8.61 9.28 33.89
C TYR A 225 9.82 8.72 34.68
N LEU A 226 10.44 9.53 35.54
CA LEU A 226 11.52 9.12 36.47
C LEU A 226 10.95 8.72 37.82
N PHE A 227 10.03 9.52 38.38
CA PHE A 227 9.44 9.24 39.70
C PHE A 227 8.55 8.00 39.70
N ASN A 228 7.89 7.69 38.57
CA ASN A 228 7.05 6.51 38.42
C ASN A 228 7.83 5.23 38.07
N MET A 229 9.17 5.26 38.12
CA MET A 229 10.00 4.07 37.89
C MET A 229 9.81 3.02 39.00
N ALA A 230 9.58 1.77 38.62
CA ALA A 230 9.51 0.68 39.59
C ALA A 230 10.88 0.41 40.24
N VAL A 231 10.92 0.13 41.55
CA VAL A 231 12.17 -0.18 42.28
C VAL A 231 12.92 -1.37 41.65
N SER A 232 12.22 -2.33 41.05
CA SER A 232 12.82 -3.46 40.32
C SER A 232 13.69 -3.04 39.13
N SER A 233 13.38 -1.90 38.51
CA SER A 233 14.16 -1.32 37.41
C SER A 233 15.50 -0.72 37.85
N MET A 234 15.67 -0.47 39.15
CA MET A 234 16.90 0.08 39.73
C MET A 234 17.90 -1.01 40.15
N THR A 235 17.64 -2.28 39.82
CA THR A 235 18.62 -3.35 40.09
C THR A 235 19.79 -3.28 39.09
N ARG A 236 21.01 -3.65 39.50
CA ARG A 236 22.19 -3.67 38.61
C ARG A 236 21.95 -4.47 37.32
N LYS A 237 21.22 -5.59 37.42
CA LYS A 237 20.86 -6.40 36.25
C LYS A 237 19.97 -5.64 35.27
N ALA A 238 18.94 -4.94 35.78
CA ALA A 238 18.04 -4.15 34.95
C ALA A 238 18.76 -2.95 34.30
N LEU A 239 19.70 -2.32 35.02
CA LEU A 239 20.51 -1.22 34.46
C LEU A 239 21.44 -1.67 33.34
N ASN A 240 22.12 -2.81 33.49
CA ASN A 240 22.97 -3.36 32.43
C ASN A 240 22.15 -3.71 31.18
N GLU A 241 20.93 -4.23 31.37
CA GLU A 241 20.00 -4.49 30.27
C GLU A 241 19.54 -3.18 29.59
N LEU A 242 19.20 -2.16 30.38
CA LEU A 242 18.81 -0.83 29.87
C LEU A 242 19.96 -0.18 29.09
N GLU A 243 21.20 -0.29 29.57
CA GLU A 243 22.41 0.19 28.88
C GLU A 243 22.60 -0.50 27.52
N SER A 244 22.44 -1.83 27.47
CA SER A 244 22.45 -2.60 26.22
C SER A 244 21.36 -2.15 25.25
N GLN A 245 20.14 -1.90 25.76
CA GLN A 245 19.02 -1.40 24.96
C GLN A 245 19.30 0.00 24.41
N ILE A 246 19.85 0.92 25.22
CA ILE A 246 20.28 2.26 24.79
C ILE A 246 21.32 2.14 23.67
N ALA A 247 22.36 1.32 23.85
CA ALA A 247 23.39 1.10 22.84
C ALA A 247 22.78 0.58 21.52
N SER A 248 21.88 -0.42 21.61
CA SER A 248 21.20 -0.97 20.42
C SER A 248 20.32 0.05 19.71
N LYS A 249 19.63 0.94 20.45
CA LYS A 249 18.80 2.00 19.86
C LYS A 249 19.64 3.11 19.23
N ARG A 250 20.80 3.46 19.80
CA ARG A 250 21.74 4.42 19.19
C ARG A 250 22.20 3.92 17.83
N VAL A 251 22.62 2.66 17.74
CA VAL A 251 23.00 2.04 16.46
C VAL A 251 21.83 2.08 15.44
N LYS A 252 20.59 1.83 15.88
CA LYS A 252 19.41 1.95 15.02
C LYS A 252 19.18 3.39 14.54
N MET A 253 19.37 4.38 15.42
CA MET A 253 19.24 5.79 15.09
C MET A 253 20.27 6.20 14.04
N ASP A 254 21.54 5.83 14.26
CA ASP A 254 22.64 6.13 13.35
C ASP A 254 22.39 5.52 11.98
N LYS A 255 21.95 4.26 11.94
CA LYS A 255 21.55 3.59 10.69
C LYS A 255 20.44 4.35 9.95
N ILE A 256 19.39 4.80 10.64
CA ILE A 256 18.30 5.57 10.01
C ILE A 256 18.81 6.92 9.53
N GLN A 257 19.71 7.56 10.27
CA GLN A 257 20.28 8.84 9.90
C GLN A 257 21.12 8.74 8.63
N GLU A 258 21.96 7.70 8.52
CA GLU A 258 22.78 7.39 7.35
C GLU A 258 21.94 6.98 6.13
N THR A 259 20.86 6.22 6.34
CA THR A 259 20.01 5.74 5.23
C THR A 259 19.37 6.92 4.50
N THR A 260 19.53 7.00 3.18
CA THR A 260 18.90 8.03 2.36
C THR A 260 17.40 7.81 2.20
N ILE A 261 16.67 8.85 1.79
CA ILE A 261 15.22 8.75 1.55
C ILE A 261 14.92 7.78 0.41
N GLN A 262 15.75 7.79 -0.66
CA GLN A 262 15.60 6.85 -1.77
C GLN A 262 15.77 5.40 -1.30
N GLU A 263 16.82 5.10 -0.53
CA GLU A 263 17.07 3.75 -0.01
C GLU A 263 15.94 3.25 0.90
N MET A 264 15.38 4.15 1.74
CA MET A 264 14.21 3.81 2.56
C MET A 264 13.00 3.43 1.69
N TRP A 265 12.74 4.18 0.63
CA TRP A 265 11.63 3.89 -0.27
C TRP A 265 11.89 2.61 -1.08
N GLU A 266 13.10 2.41 -1.60
CA GLU A 266 13.48 1.19 -2.31
C GLU A 266 13.42 -0.06 -1.41
N ALA A 267 13.72 0.07 -0.12
CA ALA A 267 13.52 -1.02 0.84
C ALA A 267 12.04 -1.39 0.99
N ASP A 268 11.16 -0.40 1.17
CA ASP A 268 9.71 -0.63 1.25
C ASP A 268 9.16 -1.25 -0.06
N LEU A 269 9.66 -0.81 -1.23
CA LEU A 269 9.25 -1.38 -2.52
C LEU A 269 9.72 -2.83 -2.68
N ARG A 270 10.93 -3.17 -2.22
CA ARG A 270 11.42 -4.55 -2.24
C ARG A 270 10.60 -5.45 -1.33
N GLU A 271 10.28 -5.00 -0.12
CA GLU A 271 9.41 -5.73 0.80
C GLU A 271 8.03 -5.96 0.19
N PHE A 272 7.46 -4.93 -0.44
CA PHE A 272 6.19 -5.04 -1.16
C PHE A 272 6.25 -6.08 -2.28
N LEU A 273 7.31 -6.11 -3.09
CA LEU A 273 7.45 -7.08 -4.18
C LEU A 273 7.57 -8.52 -3.67
N VAL A 274 8.33 -8.75 -2.60
CA VAL A 274 8.45 -10.07 -1.97
C VAL A 274 7.10 -10.57 -1.46
N GLU A 275 6.34 -9.71 -0.78
CA GLU A 275 5.01 -10.08 -0.31
C GLU A 275 4.04 -10.26 -1.49
N TRP A 276 4.13 -9.41 -2.52
CA TRP A 276 3.32 -9.55 -3.73
C TRP A 276 3.52 -10.90 -4.40
N ASP A 277 4.77 -11.34 -4.59
CA ASP A 277 5.08 -12.66 -5.17
C ASP A 277 4.55 -13.80 -4.30
N THR A 278 4.64 -13.66 -2.98
CA THR A 278 4.07 -14.63 -2.03
C THR A 278 2.55 -14.73 -2.18
N GLN A 279 1.87 -13.59 -2.36
CA GLN A 279 0.42 -13.55 -2.58
C GLN A 279 0.02 -14.09 -3.96
N LEU A 280 0.87 -13.96 -4.99
CA LEU A 280 0.63 -14.57 -6.30
C LEU A 280 0.69 -16.09 -6.26
N GLN A 281 1.51 -16.67 -5.39
CA GLN A 281 1.63 -18.13 -5.24
C GLN A 281 0.51 -18.76 -4.43
N LYS A 282 -0.19 -17.98 -3.60
CA LYS A 282 -1.35 -18.48 -2.87
C LYS A 282 -2.44 -18.82 -3.88
N PRO A 283 -3.03 -20.03 -3.82
CA PRO A 283 -4.19 -20.34 -4.65
C PRO A 283 -5.26 -19.28 -4.37
N PRO A 284 -6.01 -18.84 -5.39
CA PRO A 284 -7.11 -17.92 -5.17
C PRO A 284 -8.00 -18.53 -4.08
N VAL A 285 -8.20 -17.80 -2.99
CA VAL A 285 -9.23 -18.14 -2.01
C VAL A 285 -10.49 -18.31 -2.83
N GLN A 286 -11.12 -19.49 -2.78
CA GLN A 286 -12.42 -19.71 -3.40
C GLN A 286 -13.44 -18.87 -2.63
N GLU A 287 -13.44 -17.56 -2.87
CA GLU A 287 -14.60 -16.74 -2.61
C GLU A 287 -15.66 -17.23 -3.58
N GLY A 288 -16.60 -18.01 -3.05
CA GLY A 288 -17.74 -18.50 -3.82
C GLY A 288 -18.33 -17.33 -4.61
N CYS A 289 -18.46 -17.52 -5.92
CA CYS A 289 -19.22 -16.71 -6.87
C CYS A 289 -19.95 -15.52 -6.22
N VAL A 290 -19.42 -14.30 -6.34
CA VAL A 290 -20.05 -13.08 -5.76
C VAL A 290 -21.48 -12.87 -6.30
N ARG A 291 -21.84 -13.52 -7.41
CA ARG A 291 -23.20 -13.52 -7.97
C ARG A 291 -24.13 -14.62 -7.44
N CYS A 292 -23.63 -15.66 -6.78
CA CYS A 292 -24.39 -16.85 -6.40
C CYS A 292 -23.97 -17.52 -5.07
N GLY A 293 -23.07 -16.92 -4.29
CA GLY A 293 -22.72 -17.37 -2.93
C GLY A 293 -22.19 -18.81 -2.82
N GLY A 294 -21.74 -19.40 -3.93
CA GLY A 294 -21.28 -20.80 -3.94
C GLY A 294 -22.39 -21.86 -3.86
N GLN A 295 -23.67 -21.49 -3.99
CA GLN A 295 -24.76 -22.48 -4.11
C GLN A 295 -25.69 -22.12 -5.28
N GLY A 296 -25.63 -22.93 -6.35
CA GLY A 296 -26.74 -23.05 -7.29
C GLY A 296 -26.68 -22.21 -8.58
N CYS A 297 -25.62 -22.36 -9.38
CA CYS A 297 -25.78 -22.15 -10.83
C CYS A 297 -26.30 -23.43 -11.48
N GLN A 298 -27.63 -23.54 -11.60
CA GLN A 298 -28.27 -24.17 -12.75
C GLN A 298 -28.50 -23.12 -13.83
#